data_AF-A0A3Q3QPX8-F1
#
_entry.id   AF-A0A3Q3QPX8-F1
#
_cell.length_a   1.000
_cell.length_b   1.000
_cell.length_c   1.000
_cell.angle_alpha   90.00
_cell.angle_beta   90.00
_cell.angle_gamma   90.00
#
_symmetry.space_group_name_H-M   'P 1'
#
loop_
_entity.id
_entity.type
_entity.pdbx_description
1 polymer ?
#
loop_
_entity_poly.entity_id
_entity_poly.type
_entity_poly.pdbx_seq_one_letter_code
_entity_poly.pdbx_strand_id
1 'polypeptide(L)'
;MATGTLQELVSAAASLHPDRTAVTHDSGSKSGSPVSLLYKDLVELAGELSHILRTNISPNNGVIGLYCSDDLFIPVWILGILQSPAAYVPLDPEAPGLLSARVMNQCGLKYCAVKTDLLQVEYFLYIGIHTNIKQ
;
A
#
# COMPACT_ATOMS: atom_id res chain seq x y z
N MET A 1 0.22 25.79 11.50
CA MET A 1 -0.21 24.41 11.17
C MET A 1 0.36 24.11 9.80
N ALA A 2 1.04 22.97 9.60
CA ALA A 2 1.51 22.61 8.28
C ALA A 2 0.29 22.35 7.39
N THR A 3 0.08 23.23 6.41
CA THR A 3 -1.01 23.10 5.43
C THR A 3 -0.56 22.09 4.38
N GLY A 4 -1.15 20.90 4.39
CA GLY A 4 -0.84 19.85 3.42
C GLY A 4 -1.60 18.57 3.73
N THR A 5 -1.78 17.75 2.70
CA THR A 5 -2.26 16.37 2.80
C THR A 5 -1.20 15.48 3.46
N LEU A 6 -1.58 14.29 3.94
CA LEU A 6 -0.66 13.37 4.62
C LEU A 6 0.58 13.07 3.75
N GLN A 7 0.38 12.76 2.47
CA GLN A 7 1.46 12.46 1.54
C GLN A 7 2.40 13.64 1.28
N GLU A 8 1.88 14.88 1.32
CA GLU A 8 2.70 16.10 1.20
C GLU A 8 3.54 16.31 2.45
N LEU A 9 2.97 16.08 3.64
CA LEU A 9 3.71 16.19 4.91
C LEU A 9 4.83 15.14 5.00
N VAL A 10 4.57 13.91 4.56
CA VAL A 10 5.61 12.85 4.52
C VAL A 10 6.70 13.17 3.52
N SER A 11 6.36 13.66 2.33
CA SER A 11 7.34 14.09 1.32
C SER A 11 8.22 15.24 1.81
N ALA A 12 7.62 16.23 2.50
CA ALA A 12 8.35 17.32 3.12
C ALA A 12 9.30 16.82 4.22
N ALA A 13 8.84 15.90 5.08
CA ALA A 13 9.68 15.29 6.11
C ALA A 13 10.86 14.51 5.50
N ALA A 14 10.61 13.74 4.43
CA ALA A 14 11.65 12.98 3.75
C ALA A 14 12.71 13.87 3.09
N SER A 15 12.29 15.02 2.56
CA SER A 15 13.21 16.01 1.99
C SER A 15 14.15 16.61 3.04
N LEU A 16 13.66 16.78 4.28
CA LEU A 16 14.46 17.29 5.40
C LEU A 16 15.32 16.20 6.06
N HIS A 17 14.89 14.95 5.99
CA HIS A 17 15.47 13.84 6.75
C HIS A 17 15.59 12.55 5.93
N PRO A 18 16.28 12.56 4.77
CA PRO A 18 16.26 11.44 3.82
C PRO A 18 16.84 10.14 4.40
N ASP A 19 17.87 10.25 5.23
CA ASP A 19 18.60 9.11 5.81
C ASP A 19 18.08 8.70 7.20
N ARG A 20 16.96 9.25 7.67
CA ARG A 20 16.32 8.76 8.90
C ARG A 20 15.44 7.57 8.59
N THR A 21 15.38 6.63 9.52
CA THR A 21 14.42 5.53 9.50
C THR A 21 12.99 6.08 9.55
N ALA A 22 12.18 5.68 8.58
CA ALA A 22 10.76 6.01 8.51
C ALA A 22 9.88 4.87 9.03
N VAL A 23 10.26 3.63 8.73
CA VAL A 23 9.50 2.44 9.10
C VAL A 23 10.47 1.40 9.65
N THR A 24 10.07 0.72 10.72
CA THR A 24 10.74 -0.46 11.23
C THR A 24 9.69 -1.54 11.41
N HIS A 25 9.98 -2.73 10.91
CA HIS A 25 9.10 -3.89 11.04
C HIS A 25 9.87 -5.01 11.73
N ASP A 26 9.31 -5.48 12.84
CA ASP A 26 9.81 -6.62 13.60
C ASP A 26 8.90 -7.81 13.33
N SER A 27 9.40 -8.81 12.61
CA SER A 27 8.61 -10.00 12.26
C SER A 27 8.37 -10.92 13.46
N GLY A 28 8.88 -10.60 14.65
CA GLY A 28 8.76 -11.42 15.85
C GLY A 28 9.49 -12.76 15.77
N SER A 29 10.27 -12.99 14.70
CA SER A 29 11.10 -14.18 14.55
C SER A 29 12.23 -14.13 15.57
N LYS A 30 12.31 -15.15 16.44
CA LYS A 30 13.33 -15.27 17.52
C LYS A 30 14.79 -15.25 17.02
N SER A 31 15.03 -15.24 15.71
CA SER A 31 16.35 -15.21 15.08
C SER A 31 16.54 -14.09 14.06
N GLY A 32 15.53 -13.24 13.81
CA GLY A 32 15.62 -12.15 12.83
C GLY A 32 15.95 -10.81 13.48
N SER A 33 16.78 -10.01 12.82
CA SER A 33 16.91 -8.58 13.16
C SER A 33 15.74 -7.80 12.54
N PRO A 34 15.22 -6.75 13.20
CA PRO A 34 14.18 -5.92 12.61
C PRO A 34 14.69 -5.28 11.31
N VAL A 35 13.82 -5.24 10.31
CA VAL A 35 14.10 -4.60 9.02
C VAL A 35 13.58 -3.17 9.05
N SER A 36 14.21 -2.27 8.32
CA SER A 36 13.87 -0.85 8.32
C SER A 36 13.92 -0.25 6.93
N LEU A 37 13.11 0.80 6.72
CA LEU A 37 13.03 1.58 5.50
C LEU A 37 13.34 3.04 5.83
N LEU A 38 14.20 3.70 5.06
CA LEU A 38 14.51 5.11 5.23
C LEU A 38 13.42 5.98 4.59
N TYR A 39 13.35 7.25 5.00
CA TYR A 39 12.40 8.20 4.43
C TYR A 39 12.57 8.39 2.93
N LYS A 40 13.81 8.43 2.43
CA LYS A 40 14.06 8.55 0.98
C LYS A 40 13.50 7.36 0.20
N ASP A 41 13.74 6.15 0.69
CA ASP A 41 13.29 4.91 0.05
C ASP A 41 11.76 4.78 0.11
N LEU A 42 11.15 5.16 1.24
CA LEU A 42 9.69 5.19 1.41
C LEU A 42 9.01 6.09 0.37
N VAL A 43 9.53 7.30 0.16
CA VAL A 43 8.94 8.28 -0.77
C VAL A 43 9.20 7.88 -2.22
N GLU A 44 10.40 7.35 -2.53
CA GLU A 44 10.74 6.86 -3.86
C GLU A 44 9.82 5.71 -4.28
N LEU A 45 9.72 4.66 -3.45
CA LEU A 45 8.84 3.51 -3.71
C LEU A 45 7.36 3.90 -3.80
N ALA A 46 6.91 4.81 -2.92
CA ALA A 46 5.54 5.32 -2.98
C ALA A 46 5.27 6.09 -4.29
N GLY A 47 6.27 6.87 -4.75
CA GLY A 47 6.21 7.60 -6.02
C GLY A 47 6.12 6.68 -7.23
N GLU A 48 6.93 5.61 -7.26
CA GLU A 48 6.87 4.58 -8.30
C GLU A 48 5.50 3.90 -8.33
N LEU A 49 5.00 3.47 -7.17
CA LEU A 49 3.68 2.87 -7.06
C LEU A 49 2.58 3.83 -7.56
N SER A 50 2.62 5.09 -7.14
CA SER A 50 1.69 6.13 -7.59
C SER A 50 1.68 6.28 -9.11
N HIS A 51 2.87 6.27 -9.74
CA HIS A 51 2.99 6.35 -11.19
C HIS A 51 2.34 5.14 -11.88
N ILE A 52 2.57 3.93 -11.35
CA ILE A 52 1.96 2.70 -11.85
C ILE A 52 0.42 2.79 -11.72
N LEU A 53 -0.09 3.19 -10.55
CA LEU A 53 -1.53 3.31 -10.31
C LEU A 53 -2.18 4.32 -11.24
N ARG A 54 -1.60 5.52 -11.41
CA ARG A 54 -2.11 6.56 -12.32
C ARG A 54 -2.14 6.12 -13.79
N THR A 55 -1.20 5.25 -14.18
CA THR A 55 -1.11 4.76 -15.57
C THR A 55 -2.10 3.62 -15.84
N ASN A 56 -2.39 2.78 -14.84
CA ASN A 56 -3.19 1.57 -15.01
C ASN A 56 -4.64 1.70 -14.52
N ILE A 57 -4.91 2.64 -13.63
CA ILE A 57 -6.23 2.86 -13.02
C ILE A 57 -6.82 4.15 -13.58
N SER A 58 -8.08 4.09 -14.01
CA SER A 58 -8.78 5.24 -14.59
C SER A 58 -8.83 6.41 -13.58
N PRO A 59 -8.52 7.66 -13.99
CA PRO A 59 -8.25 8.80 -13.10
C PRO A 59 -9.46 9.40 -12.37
N ASN A 60 -10.59 8.69 -12.27
CA ASN A 60 -11.73 9.16 -11.50
C ASN A 60 -11.53 8.81 -10.02
N ASN A 61 -11.06 9.79 -9.22
CA ASN A 61 -11.03 9.82 -7.73
C ASN A 61 -11.51 8.53 -7.06
N GLY A 62 -10.68 7.49 -7.16
CA GLY A 62 -11.10 6.13 -6.89
C GLY A 62 -10.81 5.73 -5.46
N VAL A 63 -11.54 4.72 -4.99
CA VAL A 63 -11.12 3.94 -3.83
C VAL A 63 -10.32 2.73 -4.33
N ILE A 64 -9.22 2.43 -3.64
CA ILE A 64 -8.37 1.26 -3.90
C ILE A 64 -8.33 0.43 -2.62
N GLY A 65 -8.73 -0.83 -2.69
CA GLY A 65 -8.55 -1.77 -1.58
C GLY A 65 -7.07 -2.02 -1.31
N LEU A 66 -6.68 -2.15 -0.06
CA LEU A 66 -5.36 -2.59 0.35
C LEU A 66 -5.51 -3.88 1.15
N TYR A 67 -5.28 -5.02 0.50
CA TYR A 67 -5.31 -6.34 1.11
C TYR A 67 -3.89 -6.79 1.43
N CYS A 68 -3.47 -6.51 2.65
CA CYS A 68 -2.10 -6.77 3.11
C CYS A 68 -2.11 -7.15 4.59
N SER A 69 -1.26 -8.10 4.95
CA SER A 69 -0.92 -8.43 6.35
C SER A 69 0.16 -7.47 6.86
N ASP A 70 0.48 -7.55 8.15
CA ASP A 70 1.60 -6.79 8.74
C ASP A 70 2.89 -6.96 7.92
N ASP A 71 3.47 -5.84 7.48
CA ASP A 71 4.60 -5.80 6.55
C ASP A 71 5.31 -4.43 6.56
N LEU A 72 6.62 -4.45 6.29
CA LEU A 72 7.46 -3.25 6.18
C LEU A 72 6.94 -2.23 5.14
N PHE A 73 6.30 -2.70 4.06
CA PHE A 73 5.90 -1.87 2.93
C PHE A 73 4.47 -1.32 3.04
N ILE A 74 3.71 -1.57 4.11
CA ILE A 74 2.36 -0.99 4.28
C ILE A 74 2.37 0.55 4.08
N PRO A 75 3.31 1.31 4.65
CA PRO A 75 3.35 2.76 4.43
C PRO A 75 3.62 3.15 2.97
N VAL A 76 4.39 2.34 2.21
CA VAL A 76 4.59 2.55 0.77
C VAL A 76 3.28 2.41 0.03
N TRP A 77 2.49 1.36 0.31
CA TRP A 77 1.19 1.14 -0.31
C TRP A 77 0.22 2.29 -0.05
N ILE A 78 0.10 2.71 1.21
CA ILE A 78 -0.78 3.81 1.62
C ILE A 78 -0.37 5.10 0.92
N LEU A 79 0.92 5.47 0.97
CA LEU A 79 1.38 6.72 0.38
C LEU A 79 1.28 6.70 -1.15
N GLY A 80 1.56 5.57 -1.81
CA GLY A 80 1.43 5.46 -3.25
C GLY A 80 -0.01 5.64 -3.73
N ILE A 81 -0.99 5.06 -3.01
CA ILE A 81 -2.42 5.27 -3.28
C ILE A 81 -2.83 6.74 -3.06
N LEU A 82 -2.41 7.34 -1.94
CA LEU A 82 -2.73 8.74 -1.64
C LEU A 82 -2.08 9.72 -2.63
N GLN A 83 -0.90 9.38 -3.15
CA GLN A 83 -0.24 10.12 -4.23
C GLN A 83 -0.90 9.85 -5.59
N SER A 84 -1.65 8.77 -5.80
CA SER A 84 -2.41 8.49 -7.03
C SER A 84 -3.84 9.09 -7.02
N PRO A 85 -4.00 10.29 -6.44
CA PRO A 85 -5.23 10.84 -5.86
C PRO A 85 -6.38 9.86 -5.52
N ALA A 86 -6.08 8.73 -4.88
CA ALA A 86 -7.06 7.72 -4.50
C ALA A 86 -7.14 7.56 -2.97
N ALA A 87 -8.30 7.15 -2.47
CA ALA A 87 -8.45 6.75 -1.07
C ALA A 87 -8.15 5.26 -0.93
N TYR A 88 -7.40 4.86 0.10
CA TYR A 88 -7.20 3.45 0.40
C TYR A 88 -8.33 2.92 1.28
N VAL A 89 -8.69 1.64 1.09
CA VAL A 89 -9.64 0.92 1.95
C VAL A 89 -8.92 -0.29 2.54
N PRO A 90 -8.67 -0.34 3.86
CA PRO A 90 -7.96 -1.44 4.47
C PRO A 90 -8.82 -2.71 4.43
N LEU A 91 -8.23 -3.80 3.96
CA LEU A 91 -8.83 -5.13 3.95
C LEU A 91 -7.88 -6.09 4.66
N ASP A 92 -8.33 -6.65 5.77
CA ASP A 92 -7.53 -7.56 6.59
C ASP A 92 -7.63 -8.98 6.03
N PRO A 93 -6.50 -9.63 5.67
CA PRO A 93 -6.48 -11.01 5.22
C PRO A 93 -6.90 -12.03 6.27
N GLU A 94 -6.78 -11.71 7.56
CA GLU A 94 -7.16 -12.59 8.67
C GLU A 94 -8.64 -12.42 9.06
N ALA A 95 -9.30 -11.36 8.58
CA ALA A 95 -10.72 -11.16 8.82
C ALA A 95 -11.57 -12.19 8.04
N PRO A 96 -12.73 -12.60 8.57
CA PRO A 96 -13.68 -13.42 7.84
C PRO A 96 -14.00 -12.83 6.46
N GLY A 97 -13.88 -13.63 5.40
CA GLY A 97 -14.05 -13.15 4.02
C GLY A 97 -15.39 -12.43 3.74
N LEU A 98 -16.44 -12.77 4.49
CA LEU A 98 -17.74 -12.08 4.41
C LEU A 98 -17.65 -10.60 4.84
N LEU A 99 -16.81 -10.28 5.83
CA LEU A 99 -16.60 -8.90 6.27
C LEU A 99 -15.85 -8.11 5.19
N SER A 100 -14.79 -8.67 4.64
CA SER A 100 -14.03 -8.06 3.54
C SER A 100 -14.92 -7.84 2.32
N ALA A 101 -15.72 -8.83 1.93
CA ALA A 101 -16.68 -8.71 0.84
C ALA A 101 -17.73 -7.60 1.08
N ARG A 102 -18.20 -7.46 2.33
CA ARG A 102 -19.13 -6.39 2.70
C ARG A 102 -18.51 -5.01 2.57
N VAL A 103 -17.26 -4.82 3.04
CA VAL A 103 -16.52 -3.57 2.90
C VAL A 103 -16.29 -3.24 1.43
N MET A 104 -15.83 -4.21 0.64
CA MET A 104 -15.61 -4.05 -0.80
C MET A 104 -16.88 -3.58 -1.52
N ASN A 105 -18.03 -4.18 -1.21
CA ASN A 105 -19.31 -3.81 -1.80
C ASN A 105 -19.77 -2.41 -1.37
N GLN A 106 -19.68 -2.08 -0.07
CA GLN A 106 -20.11 -0.78 0.45
C GLN A 106 -19.29 0.40 -0.07
N CYS A 107 -17.99 0.18 -0.30
CA CYS A 107 -17.10 1.20 -0.85
C CYS A 107 -17.09 1.20 -2.39
N GLY A 108 -17.72 0.24 -3.07
CA GLY A 108 -17.74 0.16 -4.54
C GLY A 108 -16.35 -0.11 -5.13
N LEU A 109 -15.54 -0.96 -4.48
CA LEU A 109 -14.18 -1.25 -4.90
C LEU A 109 -14.17 -1.91 -6.29
N LYS A 110 -13.39 -1.32 -7.20
CA LYS A 110 -13.06 -1.89 -8.52
C LYS A 110 -11.66 -2.48 -8.56
N TYR A 111 -10.76 -1.94 -7.74
CA TYR A 111 -9.35 -2.29 -7.70
C TYR A 111 -8.94 -2.61 -6.26
N CYS A 112 -8.06 -3.59 -6.11
CA CYS A 112 -7.47 -3.98 -4.84
C CYS A 112 -5.98 -4.23 -5.05
N ALA A 113 -5.13 -3.53 -4.31
CA ALA A 113 -3.71 -3.85 -4.18
C ALA A 113 -3.57 -5.03 -3.22
N VAL A 114 -2.89 -6.08 -3.68
CA VAL A 114 -2.72 -7.33 -2.94
C VAL A 114 -1.24 -7.68 -2.91
N LYS A 115 -0.72 -8.00 -1.72
CA LYS A 115 0.65 -8.55 -1.62
C LYS A 115 0.69 -9.92 -2.29
N THR A 116 1.67 -10.14 -3.18
CA THR A 116 1.73 -11.35 -4.02
C THR A 116 1.74 -12.65 -3.19
N ASP A 117 2.38 -12.66 -2.03
CA ASP A 117 2.44 -13.84 -1.15
C ASP A 117 1.08 -14.22 -0.53
N LEU A 118 0.10 -13.31 -0.57
CA LEU A 118 -1.27 -13.57 -0.12
C LEU A 118 -2.19 -14.08 -1.24
N LEU A 119 -1.71 -14.13 -2.48
CA LEU A 119 -2.44 -14.73 -3.60
C LEU A 119 -2.28 -16.25 -3.54
N GLN A 120 -3.20 -16.93 -2.86
CA GLN A 120 -3.37 -18.37 -3.06
C GLN A 120 -3.91 -18.60 -4.49
N VAL A 121 -3.06 -19.17 -5.34
CA VAL A 121 -3.25 -19.25 -6.81
C VAL A 121 -4.49 -20.05 -7.24
N GLU A 122 -5.21 -20.72 -6.33
CA GLU A 122 -6.33 -21.62 -6.69
C GLU A 122 -7.70 -20.96 -6.91
N TYR A 123 -7.91 -19.66 -6.64
CA TYR A 123 -9.26 -19.04 -6.77
C TYR A 123 -9.38 -17.87 -7.75
N PHE A 124 -8.28 -17.37 -8.33
CA PHE A 124 -8.26 -16.07 -9.00
C PHE A 124 -8.30 -16.08 -10.54
N LEU A 125 -8.86 -17.12 -11.17
CA LEU A 125 -9.08 -17.09 -12.62
C LEU A 125 -10.14 -16.07 -13.07
N TYR A 126 -10.69 -15.23 -12.18
CA TYR A 126 -11.85 -14.40 -12.52
C TYR A 126 -11.67 -12.89 -12.55
N ILE A 127 -10.65 -12.27 -11.93
CA ILE A 127 -10.51 -10.80 -12.03
C ILE A 127 -9.03 -10.39 -11.96
N GLY A 128 -8.47 -10.01 -13.11
CA GLY A 128 -7.08 -9.60 -13.25
C GLY A 128 -6.79 -8.21 -12.66
N ILE A 129 -5.59 -8.06 -12.10
CA ILE A 129 -4.46 -7.25 -12.59
C ILE A 129 -3.25 -7.68 -11.74
N HIS A 130 -2.22 -8.23 -12.38
CA HIS A 130 -0.94 -8.58 -11.75
C HIS A 130 0.05 -7.45 -12.05
N THR A 131 0.52 -6.73 -11.04
CA THR A 131 1.76 -5.93 -11.16
C THR A 131 2.82 -6.54 -10.25
N ASN A 132 3.80 -7.15 -10.91
CA ASN A 132 4.99 -7.76 -10.32
C ASN A 132 5.95 -6.64 -9.91
N ILE A 133 6.00 -6.29 -8.63
CA ILE A 133 7.10 -5.50 -8.08
C ILE A 133 8.23 -6.51 -7.87
N LYS A 134 9.21 -6.50 -8.77
CA LYS A 134 10.40 -7.35 -8.67
C LYS A 134 11.23 -6.91 -7.48
N GLN A 135 11.65 -7.90 -6.69
CA GLN A 135 12.71 -7.80 -5.68
C GLN A 135 14.04 -7.38 -6.29
#